data_AF-A0A3B8ZCY0-F1
#
_entry.id   AF-A0A3B8ZCY0-F1
#
_cell.length_a   1.000
_cell.length_b   1.000
_cell.length_c   1.000
_cell.angle_alpha   90.00
_cell.angle_beta   90.00
_cell.angle_gamma   90.00
#
_symmetry.space_group_name_H-M   'P 1'
#
loop_
_entity.id
_entity.type
_entity.pdbx_description
1 polymer ?
#
loop_
_entity_poly.entity_id
_entity_poly.type
_entity_poly.pdbx_seq_one_letter_code
_entity_poly.pdbx_strand_id
1 'polypeptide(L)'
;MANQHLAHGLIYVGTGSMSVLLKKSNGLAVDGIFVFDVKATRNARSGLVTNDTRMRFLLPSGKVIATSSKTLKNTDIERAAAQGKNSDDVKTQVEQVFARLDQILLLDEVPKMSDKSALKHLHTLVHSEAPALQTMAEARLFHSKGIISQQQLETVYQIVMEGNEGGTLASGSPEDRKLVLGLYLEKL
;
A
#
# COMPACT_ATOMS: atom_id res chain seq x y z
N MET A 1 -9.50 -19.47 3.50
CA MET A 1 -8.52 -18.88 4.43
C MET A 1 -8.88 -17.43 4.59
N ALA A 2 -9.33 -17.04 5.79
CA ALA A 2 -10.05 -15.79 6.00
C ALA A 2 -9.11 -14.58 6.15
N ASN A 3 -9.44 -13.51 5.42
CA ASN A 3 -9.02 -12.10 5.59
C ASN A 3 -7.52 -11.84 5.80
N GLN A 4 -6.75 -11.95 4.71
CA GLN A 4 -5.42 -11.33 4.63
C GLN A 4 -5.50 -9.79 4.59
N HIS A 5 -6.63 -9.21 4.19
CA HIS A 5 -6.83 -7.77 4.15
C HIS A 5 -7.21 -7.24 5.52
N LEU A 6 -6.31 -6.46 6.13
CA LEU A 6 -6.55 -5.77 7.41
C LEU A 6 -7.34 -4.48 7.19
N ALA A 7 -7.05 -3.80 6.08
CA ALA A 7 -7.76 -2.63 5.58
C ALA A 7 -7.46 -2.49 4.07
N HIS A 8 -8.11 -1.55 3.39
CA HIS A 8 -7.75 -1.19 2.02
C HIS A 8 -6.27 -0.77 1.96
N GLY A 9 -5.50 -1.40 1.07
CA GLY A 9 -4.06 -1.18 0.96
C GLY A 9 -3.18 -1.80 2.07
N LEU A 10 -3.76 -2.50 3.06
CA LEU A 10 -3.02 -3.17 4.12
C LEU A 10 -3.29 -4.67 4.12
N ILE A 11 -2.26 -5.45 3.81
CA ILE A 11 -2.32 -6.90 3.71
C ILE A 11 -1.39 -7.54 4.76
N TYR A 12 -1.93 -8.48 5.53
CA TYR A 12 -1.16 -9.31 6.43
C TYR A 12 -0.40 -10.40 5.65
N VAL A 13 0.91 -10.22 5.51
CA VAL A 13 1.80 -11.14 4.78
C VAL A 13 2.06 -12.44 5.57
N GLY A 14 2.01 -12.39 6.91
CA GLY A 14 2.19 -13.54 7.79
C GLY A 14 3.26 -13.34 8.87
N THR A 15 3.61 -14.45 9.53
CA THR A 15 4.70 -14.52 10.53
C THR A 15 5.80 -15.45 10.02
N GLY A 16 7.06 -15.10 10.24
CA GLY A 16 8.21 -15.91 9.85
C GLY A 16 9.51 -15.14 9.80
N SER A 17 10.57 -15.76 9.28
CA SER A 17 11.83 -15.06 9.04
C SER A 17 11.67 -14.02 7.93
N MET A 18 12.53 -12.99 7.93
CA MET A 18 12.47 -11.93 6.93
C MET A 18 12.57 -12.46 5.49
N SER A 19 13.36 -13.51 5.25
CA SER A 19 13.46 -14.16 3.94
C SER A 19 12.14 -14.79 3.47
N VAL A 20 11.34 -15.35 4.40
CA VAL A 20 10.04 -15.94 4.09
C VAL A 20 9.02 -14.85 3.81
N LEU A 21 9.05 -13.76 4.59
CA LEU A 21 8.15 -12.62 4.39
C LEU A 21 8.40 -11.93 3.04
N LEU A 22 9.66 -11.73 2.65
CA LEU A 22 10.03 -11.14 1.35
C LEU A 22 9.59 -12.03 0.16
N LYS A 23 9.68 -13.35 0.29
CA LYS A 23 9.17 -14.26 -0.75
C LYS A 23 7.66 -14.17 -0.90
N LYS A 24 6.93 -14.08 0.22
CA LYS A 24 5.47 -13.96 0.22
C LYS A 24 5.01 -12.61 -0.32
N SER A 25 5.66 -11.51 0.05
CA SER A 25 5.32 -10.17 -0.44
C SER A 25 5.49 -10.03 -1.95
N ASN A 26 6.50 -10.68 -2.53
CA ASN A 26 6.72 -10.67 -3.98
C ASN A 26 5.55 -11.33 -4.75
N GLY A 27 4.89 -12.32 -4.16
CA GLY A 27 3.69 -12.94 -4.72
C GLY A 27 2.41 -12.11 -4.55
N LEU A 28 2.43 -11.09 -3.68
CA LEU A 28 1.28 -10.24 -3.36
C LEU A 28 1.34 -8.85 -4.02
N ALA A 29 2.38 -8.59 -4.83
CA ALA A 29 2.57 -7.32 -5.54
C ALA A 29 2.43 -6.07 -4.64
N VAL A 30 2.94 -6.12 -3.41
CA VAL A 30 2.90 -4.98 -2.47
C VAL A 30 4.04 -4.00 -2.73
N ASP A 31 3.80 -2.71 -2.48
CA ASP A 31 4.81 -1.66 -2.64
C ASP A 31 5.85 -1.61 -1.51
N GLY A 32 5.52 -2.20 -0.36
CA GLY A 32 6.38 -2.19 0.82
C GLY A 32 5.88 -3.11 1.92
N ILE A 33 6.74 -3.35 2.90
CA ILE A 33 6.49 -4.32 3.97
C ILE A 33 6.87 -3.71 5.31
N PHE A 34 5.91 -3.67 6.23
CA PHE A 34 6.18 -3.44 7.64
C PHE A 34 6.54 -4.76 8.31
N VAL A 35 7.74 -4.84 8.90
CA VAL A 35 8.23 -6.00 9.63
C VAL A 35 8.40 -5.63 11.09
N PHE A 36 7.74 -6.40 11.96
CA PHE A 36 7.90 -6.31 13.40
C PHE A 36 8.82 -7.44 13.86
N ASP A 37 10.04 -7.09 14.26
CA ASP A 37 10.95 -8.02 14.90
C ASP A 37 10.58 -8.13 16.36
N VAL A 38 10.03 -9.28 16.75
CA VAL A 38 9.62 -9.54 18.13
C VAL A 38 10.54 -10.59 18.73
N LYS A 39 11.25 -10.23 19.79
CA LYS A 39 12.07 -11.14 20.59
C LYS A 39 11.45 -11.27 21.98
N ALA A 40 10.79 -12.40 22.21
CA ALA A 40 10.28 -12.77 23.53
C ALA A 40 11.28 -13.69 24.25
N THR A 41 11.74 -13.28 25.43
CA THR A 41 12.63 -14.06 26.28
C THR A 41 12.01 -14.22 27.65
N ARG A 42 11.96 -15.47 28.14
CA ARG A 42 11.52 -15.75 29.51
C ARG A 42 12.72 -15.88 30.41
N ASN A 43 12.74 -15.13 31.51
CA ASN A 43 13.75 -15.27 32.53
C ASN A 43 13.48 -16.56 33.32
N ALA A 44 14.42 -17.51 33.29
CA ALA A 44 14.28 -18.81 33.95
C ALA A 44 14.13 -18.71 35.47
N ARG A 45 14.64 -17.64 36.10
CA ARG A 45 14.63 -17.47 37.56
C ARG A 45 13.41 -16.70 38.07
N SER A 46 13.01 -15.62 37.41
CA SER A 46 11.86 -14.81 37.83
C SER A 46 10.55 -15.21 37.16
N GLY A 47 10.60 -16.05 36.12
CA GLY A 47 9.43 -16.42 35.32
C GLY A 47 8.89 -15.30 34.42
N LEU A 48 9.40 -14.06 34.56
CA LEU A 48 8.98 -12.89 33.81
C LEU A 48 9.36 -13.02 32.32
N VAL A 49 8.43 -12.59 31.46
CA VAL A 49 8.63 -12.55 30.01
C VAL A 49 8.98 -11.13 29.61
N THR A 50 10.17 -10.94 29.02
CA THR A 50 10.54 -9.69 28.37
C THR A 50 10.24 -9.81 26.88
N ASN A 51 9.62 -8.77 26.33
CA ASN A 51 9.34 -8.66 24.90
C ASN A 51 10.02 -7.41 24.39
N ASP A 52 11.00 -7.62 23.50
CA ASP A 52 11.71 -6.57 22.79
C ASP A 52 11.18 -6.55 21.34
N THR A 53 10.56 -5.44 20.95
CA THR A 53 9.97 -5.26 19.61
C THR A 53 10.66 -4.12 18.86
N ARG A 54 10.96 -4.33 17.58
CA ARG A 54 11.45 -3.29 16.65
C ARG A 54 10.65 -3.30 15.36
N MET A 55 10.29 -2.12 14.86
CA MET A 55 9.58 -1.99 13.59
C MET A 55 10.54 -1.58 12.47
N ARG A 56 10.37 -2.15 11.29
CA ARG A 56 11.11 -1.81 10.07
C ARG A 56 10.15 -1.67 8.90
N PHE A 57 10.44 -0.77 7.99
CA PHE A 57 9.83 -0.72 6.67
C PHE A 57 10.86 -1.08 5.61
N LEU A 58 10.50 -2.03 4.75
CA LEU A 58 11.35 -2.53 3.68
C LEU A 58 10.63 -2.41 2.34
N LEU A 59 11.40 -2.16 1.29
CA LEU A 59 10.93 -2.37 -0.08
C LEU A 59 10.88 -3.87 -0.41
N PRO A 60 10.11 -4.30 -1.41
CA PRO A 60 10.08 -5.69 -1.88
C PRO A 60 11.46 -6.23 -2.29
N SER A 61 12.39 -5.34 -2.67
CA SER A 61 13.80 -5.68 -2.92
C SER A 61 14.58 -6.13 -1.68
N GLY A 62 14.01 -5.99 -0.48
CA GLY A 62 14.67 -6.25 0.80
C GLY A 62 15.47 -5.06 1.34
N LYS A 63 15.52 -3.93 0.61
CA LYS A 63 16.15 -2.70 1.10
C LYS A 63 15.36 -2.13 2.28
N VAL A 64 16.01 -1.97 3.43
CA VAL A 64 15.44 -1.28 4.59
C VAL A 64 15.44 0.22 4.34
N ILE A 65 14.27 0.85 4.43
CA ILE A 65 14.12 2.31 4.23
C ILE A 65 14.00 3.02 5.57
N ALA A 66 13.25 2.44 6.51
CA ALA A 66 13.04 3.01 7.82
C ALA A 66 13.06 1.93 8.90
N THR A 67 13.47 2.32 10.10
CA THR A 67 13.51 1.47 11.30
C THR A 67 13.10 2.34 12.49
N SER A 68 12.39 1.77 13.46
CA SER A 68 12.06 2.48 14.70
C SER A 68 13.35 2.91 15.41
N SER A 69 13.36 4.11 15.99
CA SER A 69 14.58 4.66 16.60
C SER A 69 14.97 3.89 17.86
N LYS A 70 13.98 3.39 18.59
CA LYS A 70 14.16 2.60 19.80
C LYS A 70 13.53 1.22 19.66
N THR A 71 14.03 0.30 20.48
CA THR A 71 13.41 -1.01 20.68
C THR A 71 12.39 -0.85 21.79
N LEU A 72 11.14 -1.19 21.52
CA LEU A 72 10.06 -1.14 22.49
C LEU A 72 10.15 -2.35 23.40
N LYS A 73 10.25 -2.11 24.70
CA LYS A 73 10.30 -3.17 25.71
C LYS A 73 9.04 -3.14 26.54
N ASN A 74 8.40 -4.28 26.71
CA ASN A 74 7.20 -4.38 27.56
C ASN A 74 7.47 -3.91 29.01
N THR A 75 8.66 -4.16 29.55
CA THR A 75 9.03 -3.73 30.91
C THR A 75 9.11 -2.21 31.07
N ASP A 76 9.52 -1.51 30.01
CA ASP A 76 9.62 -0.04 30.05
C ASP A 76 8.22 0.59 29.98
N ILE A 77 7.33 0.01 29.15
CA ILE A 77 5.93 0.39 29.05
C ILE A 77 5.20 0.15 30.39
N GLU A 78 5.38 -1.03 31.00
CA GLU A 78 4.79 -1.37 32.29
C GLU A 78 5.28 -0.42 33.40
N ARG A 79 6.59 -0.09 33.42
CA ARG A 79 7.15 0.87 34.36
C ARG A 79 6.61 2.29 34.15
N ALA A 80 6.45 2.72 32.90
CA ALA A 80 5.91 4.05 32.58
C ALA A 80 4.45 4.16 33.02
N ALA A 81 3.64 3.13 32.76
CA ALA A 81 2.26 3.04 33.24
C ALA A 81 2.17 3.09 34.76
N ALA A 82 3.04 2.35 35.48
CA ALA A 82 3.11 2.38 36.94
C ALA A 82 3.53 3.75 37.51
N GLN A 83 4.24 4.57 36.73
CA GLN A 83 4.61 5.95 37.08
C GLN A 83 3.55 6.99 36.68
N GLY A 84 2.38 6.57 36.18
CA GLY A 84 1.31 7.47 35.72
C GLY A 84 1.63 8.21 34.42
N LYS A 85 2.65 7.77 33.68
CA LYS A 85 2.98 8.32 32.36
C LYS A 85 2.17 7.56 31.30
N ASN A 86 1.12 8.20 30.79
CA ASN A 86 0.31 7.69 29.69
C ASN A 86 0.86 8.12 28.33
N SER A 87 2.16 7.97 28.09
CA SER A 87 2.70 8.15 26.73
C SER A 87 2.48 6.87 25.93
N ASP A 88 1.83 7.00 24.76
CA ASP A 88 1.75 5.91 23.79
C ASP A 88 3.08 5.84 23.03
N ASP A 89 4.03 5.13 23.63
CA ASP A 89 5.37 4.92 23.07
C ASP A 89 5.30 4.15 21.74
N VAL A 90 4.28 3.31 21.55
CA VAL A 90 4.04 2.58 20.29
C VAL A 90 3.70 3.59 19.20
N LYS A 91 2.71 4.45 19.44
CA LYS A 91 2.32 5.52 18.50
C LYS A 91 3.51 6.40 18.15
N THR A 92 4.29 6.81 19.14
CA THR A 92 5.49 7.64 18.90
C THR A 92 6.52 6.96 17.99
N GLN A 93 6.78 5.67 18.20
CA GLN A 93 7.72 4.93 17.35
C GLN A 93 7.19 4.70 15.94
N VAL A 94 5.87 4.49 15.80
CA VAL A 94 5.21 4.36 14.50
C VAL A 94 5.31 5.68 13.73
N GLU A 95 4.94 6.80 14.35
CA GLU A 95 5.03 8.14 13.77
C GLU A 95 6.46 8.47 13.32
N GLN A 96 7.48 8.08 14.07
CA GLN A 96 8.88 8.27 13.67
C GLN A 96 9.29 7.48 12.43
N VAL A 97 8.75 6.27 12.24
CA VAL A 97 8.98 5.50 11.02
C VAL A 97 8.30 6.17 9.84
N PHE A 98 7.04 6.60 10.00
CA PHE A 98 6.33 7.33 8.93
C PHE A 98 6.98 8.66 8.59
N ALA A 99 7.43 9.44 9.57
CA ALA A 99 8.17 10.68 9.32
C ALA A 99 9.47 10.45 8.50
N ARG A 100 10.13 9.31 8.68
CA ARG A 100 11.28 8.92 7.83
C ARG A 100 10.84 8.47 6.45
N LEU A 101 9.71 7.78 6.34
CA LEU A 101 9.15 7.41 5.04
C LEU A 101 8.78 8.65 4.24
N ASP A 102 8.13 9.64 4.85
CA ASP A 102 7.76 10.90 4.17
C ASP A 102 8.98 11.68 3.65
N GLN A 103 10.13 11.56 4.33
CA GLN A 103 11.38 12.18 3.90
C GLN A 103 12.07 11.44 2.75
N ILE A 104 11.89 10.12 2.65
CA ILE A 104 12.63 9.26 1.70
C ILE A 104 11.77 8.92 0.48
N LEU A 105 10.50 8.62 0.70
CA LEU A 105 9.48 8.36 -0.31
C LEU A 105 8.90 9.71 -0.74
N LEU A 106 9.71 10.48 -1.44
CA LEU A 106 9.23 11.68 -2.11
C LEU A 106 8.41 11.26 -3.32
N LEU A 107 7.29 11.94 -3.53
CA LEU A 107 6.54 11.86 -4.78
C LEU A 107 7.45 12.42 -5.88
N ASP A 108 8.03 11.52 -6.68
CA ASP A 108 8.79 11.90 -7.86
C ASP A 108 7.83 12.04 -9.05
N GLU A 109 8.25 12.81 -10.06
CA GLU A 109 7.51 12.84 -11.31
C GLU A 109 7.48 11.43 -11.91
N VAL A 110 6.28 11.00 -12.32
CA VAL A 110 6.11 9.76 -13.09
C VAL A 110 7.17 9.77 -14.21
N PRO A 111 8.02 8.73 -14.32
CA PRO A 111 9.09 8.72 -15.31
C PRO A 111 8.54 9.09 -16.67
N LYS A 112 9.22 9.98 -17.40
CA LYS A 112 8.80 10.40 -18.74
C LYS A 112 8.64 9.18 -19.63
N MET A 113 7.40 8.76 -19.79
CA MET A 113 7.03 7.59 -20.57
C MET A 113 6.53 8.06 -21.93
N SER A 114 6.93 7.36 -22.99
CA SER A 114 6.39 7.62 -24.33
C SER A 114 4.96 7.08 -24.45
N ASP A 115 4.14 7.70 -25.29
CA ASP A 115 2.76 7.31 -25.57
C ASP A 115 2.66 5.82 -25.94
N LYS A 116 3.63 5.31 -26.72
CA LYS A 116 3.69 3.89 -27.12
C LYS A 116 3.88 2.96 -25.93
N SER A 117 4.73 3.33 -24.98
CA SER A 117 4.98 2.52 -23.77
C SER A 117 3.76 2.56 -22.84
N ALA A 118 3.13 3.72 -22.72
CA ALA A 118 1.91 3.91 -21.93
C ALA A 118 0.76 3.03 -22.44
N LEU A 119 0.52 3.05 -23.75
CA LEU A 119 -0.52 2.25 -24.38
C LEU A 119 -0.24 0.75 -24.27
N LYS A 120 1.02 0.34 -24.41
CA LYS A 120 1.40 -1.06 -24.22
C LYS A 120 1.14 -1.52 -22.78
N HIS A 121 1.43 -0.68 -21.79
CA HIS A 121 1.14 -0.95 -20.39
C HIS A 121 -0.36 -1.05 -20.13
N LEU A 122 -1.14 -0.05 -20.59
CA LEU A 122 -2.61 -0.08 -20.45
C LEU A 122 -3.22 -1.29 -21.16
N HIS A 123 -2.76 -1.65 -22.35
CA HIS A 123 -3.21 -2.85 -23.04
C HIS A 123 -2.90 -4.12 -22.23
N THR A 124 -1.73 -4.18 -21.59
CA THR A 124 -1.37 -5.30 -20.71
C THR A 124 -2.30 -5.37 -19.50
N LEU A 125 -2.60 -4.22 -18.88
CA LEU A 125 -3.50 -4.15 -17.73
C LEU A 125 -4.93 -4.57 -18.08
N VAL A 126 -5.46 -4.08 -19.20
CA VAL A 126 -6.79 -4.41 -19.69
C VAL A 126 -6.96 -5.92 -19.94
N HIS A 127 -5.90 -6.61 -20.36
CA HIS A 127 -5.91 -8.06 -20.60
C HIS A 127 -5.44 -8.89 -19.40
N SER A 128 -5.12 -8.25 -18.28
CA SER A 128 -4.71 -8.92 -17.04
C SER A 128 -5.88 -9.04 -16.07
N GLU A 129 -5.72 -9.82 -15.00
CA GLU A 129 -6.67 -9.89 -13.89
C GLU A 129 -6.60 -8.65 -12.96
N ALA A 130 -6.07 -7.53 -13.45
CA ALA A 130 -6.01 -6.28 -12.69
C ALA A 130 -7.43 -5.76 -12.41
N PRO A 131 -7.70 -5.19 -11.21
CA PRO A 131 -8.98 -4.58 -10.91
C PRO A 131 -9.32 -3.47 -11.92
N ALA A 132 -10.53 -3.51 -12.47
CA ALA A 132 -11.01 -2.54 -13.46
C ALA A 132 -10.83 -1.07 -13.01
N LEU A 133 -11.10 -0.78 -11.73
CA LEU A 133 -10.88 0.55 -11.15
C LEU A 133 -9.42 1.00 -11.19
N GLN A 134 -8.48 0.06 -10.98
CA GLN A 134 -7.05 0.35 -11.06
C GLN A 134 -6.67 0.73 -12.49
N THR A 135 -7.10 -0.06 -13.48
CA THR A 135 -6.82 0.21 -14.89
C THR A 135 -7.38 1.56 -15.34
N MET A 136 -8.60 1.90 -14.89
CA MET A 136 -9.21 3.20 -15.19
C MET A 136 -8.45 4.36 -14.51
N ALA A 137 -8.04 4.20 -13.26
CA ALA A 137 -7.28 5.21 -12.54
C ALA A 137 -5.93 5.50 -13.24
N GLU A 138 -5.22 4.45 -13.66
CA GLU A 138 -3.94 4.58 -14.38
C GLU A 138 -4.13 5.25 -15.75
N ALA A 139 -5.16 4.88 -16.52
CA ALA A 139 -5.44 5.52 -17.79
C ALA A 139 -5.75 7.02 -17.62
N ARG A 140 -6.53 7.39 -16.59
CA ARG A 140 -6.82 8.80 -16.28
C ARG A 140 -5.57 9.58 -15.91
N LEU A 141 -4.67 8.95 -15.15
CA LEU A 141 -3.39 9.54 -14.78
C LEU A 141 -2.57 9.86 -16.04
N PHE A 142 -2.41 8.91 -16.96
CA PHE A 142 -1.65 9.14 -18.20
C PHE A 142 -2.27 10.24 -19.07
N HIS A 143 -3.60 10.32 -19.13
CA HIS A 143 -4.28 11.40 -19.85
C HIS A 143 -4.01 12.76 -19.20
N SER A 144 -4.12 12.86 -17.87
CA SER A 144 -3.84 14.12 -17.14
C SER A 144 -2.39 14.60 -17.27
N LYS A 145 -1.46 13.67 -17.53
CA LYS A 145 -0.05 13.96 -17.81
C LYS A 145 0.24 14.24 -19.30
N GLY A 146 -0.78 14.17 -20.16
CA GLY A 146 -0.64 14.39 -21.60
C GLY A 146 0.12 13.28 -22.34
N ILE A 147 0.25 12.09 -21.72
CA ILE A 147 0.96 10.94 -22.30
C ILE A 147 0.06 10.17 -23.29
N ILE A 148 -1.26 10.21 -23.07
CA ILE A 148 -2.25 9.60 -23.98
C ILE A 148 -3.31 10.64 -24.34
N SER A 149 -3.92 10.47 -25.52
CA SER A 149 -4.99 11.34 -26.00
C SER A 149 -6.34 11.00 -25.36
N GLN A 150 -7.29 11.93 -25.41
CA GLN A 150 -8.66 11.70 -24.93
C GLN A 150 -9.34 10.51 -25.62
N GLN A 151 -9.10 10.31 -26.92
CA GLN A 151 -9.63 9.16 -27.68
C GLN A 151 -9.08 7.83 -27.16
N GLN A 152 -7.81 7.80 -26.76
CA GLN A 152 -7.19 6.61 -26.19
C GLN A 152 -7.74 6.31 -24.80
N LEU A 153 -7.99 7.34 -23.98
CA LEU A 153 -8.65 7.19 -22.69
C LEU A 153 -10.06 6.57 -22.83
N GLU A 154 -10.86 7.11 -23.76
CA GLU A 154 -12.21 6.60 -24.05
C GLU A 154 -12.19 5.13 -24.47
N THR A 155 -11.24 4.76 -25.33
CA THR A 155 -11.07 3.37 -25.77
C THR A 155 -10.78 2.44 -24.60
N VAL A 156 -9.87 2.82 -23.69
CA VAL A 156 -9.53 2.01 -22.52
C VAL A 156 -10.74 1.86 -21.59
N TYR A 157 -11.48 2.94 -21.34
CA TYR A 157 -12.65 2.91 -20.48
C TYR A 157 -13.79 2.06 -21.05
N GLN A 158 -14.00 2.11 -22.38
CA GLN A 158 -15.00 1.26 -23.05
C GLN A 158 -14.64 -0.22 -22.95
N ILE A 159 -13.35 -0.58 -23.06
CA ILE A 159 -12.92 -1.97 -22.93
C ILE A 159 -13.10 -2.46 -21.48
N VAL A 160 -12.70 -1.65 -20.49
CA VAL A 160 -12.75 -2.04 -19.07
C VAL A 160 -14.18 -2.12 -18.53
N MET A 161 -15.08 -1.23 -18.98
CA MET A 161 -16.48 -1.22 -18.53
C MET A 161 -17.41 -2.06 -19.42
N GLU A 162 -16.91 -2.61 -20.53
CA GLU A 162 -17.69 -3.36 -21.53
C GLU A 162 -18.97 -2.62 -21.98
N GLY A 163 -18.90 -1.29 -22.15
CA GLY A 163 -20.09 -0.50 -22.46
C GLY A 163 -19.86 0.97 -22.80
N ASN A 164 -20.91 1.61 -23.33
CA ASN A 164 -20.92 3.04 -23.70
C ASN A 164 -20.75 3.98 -22.50
N GLU A 165 -20.98 3.49 -21.28
CA GLU A 165 -20.76 4.19 -20.02
C GLU A 165 -19.30 4.69 -19.88
N GLY A 166 -18.33 3.96 -20.48
CA GLY A 166 -16.93 4.35 -20.49
C GLY A 166 -16.66 5.69 -21.21
N GLY A 167 -17.45 6.01 -22.24
CA GLY A 167 -17.36 7.32 -22.91
C GLY A 167 -17.79 8.46 -21.99
N THR A 168 -18.93 8.29 -21.31
CA THR A 168 -19.43 9.27 -20.32
C THR A 168 -18.44 9.45 -19.17
N LEU A 169 -17.78 8.38 -18.74
CA LEU A 169 -16.77 8.46 -17.69
C LEU A 169 -15.51 9.24 -18.12
N ALA A 170 -15.13 9.14 -19.40
CA ALA A 170 -13.94 9.80 -19.92
C ALA A 170 -14.15 11.29 -20.24
N SER A 171 -15.28 11.65 -20.86
CA SER A 171 -15.54 13.01 -21.39
C SER A 171 -16.80 13.69 -20.86
N GLY A 172 -17.71 13.00 -20.17
CA GLY A 172 -18.96 13.54 -19.64
C GLY A 172 -18.78 14.61 -18.54
N SER A 173 -19.89 15.22 -18.09
CA SER A 173 -19.86 16.22 -17.02
C SER A 173 -19.49 15.56 -15.66
N PRO A 174 -18.99 16.31 -14.66
CA PRO A 174 -18.67 15.76 -13.35
C PRO A 174 -19.84 15.01 -12.68
N GLU A 175 -21.06 15.50 -12.87
CA GLU A 175 -22.28 14.87 -12.33
C GLU A 175 -22.59 13.54 -13.04
N ASP A 176 -22.48 13.50 -14.37
CA ASP A 176 -22.69 12.28 -15.15
C ASP A 176 -21.64 11.21 -14.82
N ARG A 177 -20.37 11.63 -14.66
CA ARG A 177 -19.28 10.74 -14.25
C ARG A 177 -19.54 10.13 -12.88
N LYS A 178 -20.01 10.94 -11.93
CA LYS A 178 -20.32 10.48 -10.56
C LYS A 178 -21.46 9.48 -10.55
N LEU A 179 -22.48 9.70 -11.37
CA LEU A 179 -23.61 8.78 -11.51
C LEU A 179 -23.18 7.43 -12.09
N VAL A 180 -22.39 7.44 -13.17
CA VAL A 180 -21.84 6.23 -13.79
C VAL A 180 -20.90 5.48 -12.82
N LEU A 181 -20.00 6.18 -12.13
CA LEU A 181 -19.14 5.59 -11.10
C LEU A 181 -19.94 4.99 -9.94
N GLY A 182 -20.99 5.68 -9.47
CA GLY A 182 -21.84 5.19 -8.40
C GLY A 182 -22.51 3.87 -8.78
N LEU A 183 -23.14 3.81 -9.96
CA LEU A 183 -23.77 2.59 -10.48
C LEU A 183 -22.77 1.45 -10.72
N TYR A 184 -21.54 1.78 -11.11
CA TYR A 184 -20.50 0.77 -11.32
C TYR A 184 -19.97 0.21 -9.99
N LEU A 185 -19.77 1.06 -8.98
CA LEU A 185 -19.33 0.65 -7.64
C LEU A 185 -20.39 -0.19 -6.90
N GLU A 186 -21.67 0.01 -7.16
CA GLU A 186 -22.74 -0.83 -6.61
C GLU A 186 -22.78 -2.25 -7.21
N LYS A 187 -22.18 -2.45 -8.39
CA LYS A 187 -22.12 -3.76 -9.09
C LYS A 187 -20.89 -4.59 -8.72
N LEU A 188 -19.88 -3.99 -8.08
CA LEU A 188 -18.65 -4.63 -7.61
C LEU A 188 -18.84 -5.26 -6.23
#